data_AF-W2C7E3-F1
#
_entry.id   AF-W2C7E3-F1
#
_cell.length_a   1.000
_cell.length_b   1.000
_cell.length_c   1.000
_cell.angle_alpha   90.00
_cell.angle_beta   90.00
_cell.angle_gamma   90.00
#
_symmetry.space_group_name_H-M   'P 1'
#
loop_
_entity.id
_entity.type
_entity.pdbx_description
1 polymer ?
#
loop_
_entity_poly.entity_id
_entity_poly.type
_entity_poly.pdbx_seq_one_letter_code
_entity_poly.pdbx_strand_id
1 'polypeptide(L)'
;IGNILSNVLFVHGINPYWINSLVPGGWSITDEVMFYCILPILFYQIKSIDHALSFFFVSLFLKGTLHFILSSIPMISDSILWNSFLFYYFPNQLPVFLCGVILFFLIFTPKEQLKISPIVLLIISLIILFDLCTKKPIIFYHIQFGLAFVLMGYMLSLKPYS
;
A
#
# COMPACT_ATOMS: atom_id res chain seq x y z
N ILE A 1 -18.44 2.96 23.89
CA ILE A 1 -17.33 3.73 24.50
C ILE A 1 -16.00 3.36 23.86
N GLY A 2 -15.58 2.08 23.88
CA GLY A 2 -14.30 1.67 23.28
C GLY A 2 -14.15 2.05 21.80
N ASN A 3 -15.20 1.83 21.00
CA ASN A 3 -15.26 2.27 19.60
C ASN A 3 -15.09 3.80 19.42
N ILE A 4 -15.73 4.61 20.28
CA ILE A 4 -15.65 6.09 20.23
C ILE A 4 -14.23 6.55 20.56
N LEU A 5 -13.66 6.06 21.67
CA LEU A 5 -12.29 6.39 22.06
C LEU A 5 -11.30 5.98 20.96
N SER A 6 -11.49 4.80 20.39
CA SER A 6 -10.64 4.30 19.32
C SER A 6 -10.70 5.16 18.05
N ASN A 7 -11.86 5.75 17.73
CA ASN A 7 -12.01 6.67 16.59
C ASN A 7 -11.37 8.03 16.87
N VAL A 8 -11.53 8.57 18.08
CA VAL A 8 -10.88 9.82 18.49
C VAL A 8 -9.36 9.70 18.49
N LEU A 9 -8.84 8.52 18.84
CA LEU A 9 -7.40 8.22 18.84
C LEU A 9 -6.88 7.70 17.48
N PHE A 10 -7.75 7.53 16.48
CA PHE A 10 -7.39 6.97 15.17
C PHE A 10 -6.71 5.59 15.23
N VAL A 11 -7.10 4.75 16.18
CA VAL A 11 -6.61 3.36 16.32
C VAL A 11 -7.66 2.32 15.94
N HIS A 12 -8.82 2.73 15.42
CA HIS A 12 -9.93 1.83 15.08
C HIS A 12 -9.65 0.89 13.91
N GLY A 13 -8.60 1.14 13.13
CA GLY A 13 -8.11 0.27 12.07
C GLY A 13 -7.50 -1.07 12.53
N ILE A 14 -7.30 -1.27 13.84
CA ILE A 14 -6.78 -2.55 14.39
C ILE A 14 -7.88 -3.55 14.77
N ASN A 15 -9.15 -3.13 14.74
CA ASN A 15 -10.26 -3.96 15.21
C ASN A 15 -11.35 -4.09 14.12
N PRO A 16 -11.70 -5.33 13.71
CA PRO A 16 -12.70 -5.55 12.65
C PRO A 16 -14.08 -4.96 12.97
N TYR A 17 -14.46 -4.89 14.25
CA TYR A 17 -15.74 -4.31 14.66
C TYR A 17 -15.73 -2.78 14.69
N TRP A 18 -14.57 -2.14 14.69
CA TRP A 18 -14.46 -0.68 14.88
C TRP A 18 -14.11 0.08 13.60
N ILE A 19 -13.43 -0.57 12.65
CA ILE A 19 -12.82 0.03 11.46
C ILE A 19 -13.74 0.94 10.63
N ASN A 20 -15.05 0.65 10.58
CA ASN A 20 -16.06 1.47 9.91
C ASN A 20 -17.32 1.68 10.77
N SER A 21 -17.19 1.59 12.09
CA SER A 21 -18.36 1.54 12.99
C SER A 21 -19.05 2.88 13.24
N LEU A 22 -18.30 4.00 13.20
CA LEU A 22 -18.82 5.34 13.52
C LEU A 22 -18.86 6.26 12.31
N VAL A 23 -17.86 6.16 11.44
CA VAL A 23 -17.74 6.97 10.23
C VAL A 23 -17.67 6.02 9.03
N PRO A 24 -18.62 6.10 8.08
CA PRO A 24 -18.49 5.40 6.81
C PRO A 24 -17.20 5.82 6.11
N GLY A 25 -16.33 4.87 5.79
CA GLY A 25 -15.01 5.16 5.22
C GLY A 25 -13.94 5.53 6.27
N GLY A 26 -14.22 5.42 7.57
CA GLY A 26 -13.27 5.75 8.65
C GLY A 26 -11.97 4.93 8.62
N TRP A 27 -11.94 3.83 7.89
CA TRP A 27 -10.73 3.05 7.63
C TRP A 27 -9.61 3.89 6.98
N SER A 28 -9.93 4.70 5.97
CA SER A 28 -8.90 5.45 5.22
C SER A 28 -8.23 6.51 6.09
N ILE A 29 -9.00 7.14 6.98
CA ILE A 29 -8.49 8.13 7.93
C ILE A 29 -7.49 7.47 8.89
N THR A 30 -7.80 6.28 9.40
CA THR A 30 -6.86 5.55 10.28
C THR A 30 -5.59 5.17 9.52
N ASP A 31 -5.72 4.68 8.30
CA ASP A 31 -4.59 4.26 7.49
C ASP A 31 -3.67 5.44 7.16
N GLU A 32 -4.23 6.62 6.88
CA GLU A 32 -3.48 7.86 6.69
C GLU A 32 -2.72 8.24 7.98
N VAL A 33 -3.38 8.21 9.14
CA VAL A 33 -2.72 8.51 10.42
C VAL A 33 -1.61 7.49 10.71
N MET A 34 -1.84 6.20 10.48
CA MET A 34 -0.81 5.15 10.61
C MET A 34 0.37 5.38 9.66
N PHE A 35 0.11 5.78 8.42
CA PHE A 35 1.15 6.16 7.47
C PHE A 35 1.99 7.33 8.00
N TYR A 36 1.36 8.41 8.47
CA TYR A 36 2.07 9.57 9.01
C TYR A 36 2.87 9.23 10.27
N CYS A 37 2.39 8.31 11.11
CA CYS A 37 3.15 7.80 12.27
C CYS A 37 4.45 7.10 11.86
N ILE A 38 4.44 6.32 10.77
CA ILE A 38 5.65 5.64 10.27
C ILE A 38 6.47 6.48 9.28
N LEU A 39 5.92 7.59 8.80
CA LEU A 39 6.53 8.43 7.77
C LEU A 39 7.95 8.93 8.13
N PRO A 40 8.28 9.33 9.38
CA PRO A 40 9.66 9.69 9.74
C PRO A 40 10.65 8.55 9.53
N ILE A 41 10.23 7.31 9.80
CA ILE A 41 11.04 6.11 9.59
C ILE A 41 11.23 5.88 8.08
N LEU A 42 10.16 6.01 7.29
CA LEU A 42 10.23 5.89 5.84
C LEU A 42 11.16 6.94 5.23
N PHE A 43 11.10 8.20 5.66
CA PHE A 43 12.03 9.25 5.23
C PHE A 43 13.48 8.95 5.62
N TYR A 44 13.70 8.35 6.80
CA TYR A 44 15.02 7.97 7.23
C TYR A 44 15.59 6.81 6.39
N GLN A 45 14.76 5.82 6.03
CA GLN A 45 15.21 4.60 5.34
C GLN A 45 15.21 4.69 3.81
N ILE A 46 14.23 5.38 3.21
CA ILE A 46 14.05 5.45 1.76
C ILE A 46 14.82 6.65 1.21
N LYS A 47 16.00 6.41 0.64
CA LYS A 47 16.89 7.46 0.10
C LYS A 47 16.97 7.52 -1.42
N SER A 48 16.38 6.56 -2.12
CA SER A 48 16.41 6.47 -3.58
C SER A 48 15.19 5.73 -4.11
N ILE A 49 14.99 5.82 -5.43
CA ILE A 49 13.94 5.07 -6.13
C ILE A 49 14.05 3.56 -5.91
N ASP A 50 15.27 3.02 -5.87
CA ASP A 50 15.50 1.61 -5.59
C ASP A 50 15.04 1.22 -4.19
N HIS A 51 15.35 2.03 -3.17
CA HIS A 51 14.81 1.79 -1.82
C HIS A 51 13.28 1.85 -1.83
N ALA A 52 12.67 2.81 -2.52
CA ALA A 52 11.22 2.94 -2.58
C ALA A 52 10.57 1.69 -3.22
N LEU A 53 11.16 1.20 -4.31
CA LEU A 53 10.72 -0.03 -4.99
C LEU A 53 10.95 -1.28 -4.12
N SER A 54 12.09 -1.39 -3.44
CA SER A 54 12.33 -2.48 -2.48
C SER A 54 11.30 -2.49 -1.35
N PHE A 55 11.02 -1.33 -0.73
CA PHE A 55 9.99 -1.22 0.31
C PHE A 55 8.60 -1.55 -0.24
N PHE A 56 8.29 -1.15 -1.48
CA PHE A 56 7.05 -1.53 -2.13
C PHE A 56 6.91 -3.05 -2.27
N PHE A 57 7.94 -3.76 -2.76
CA PHE A 57 7.89 -5.23 -2.83
C PHE A 57 7.85 -5.90 -1.47
N VAL A 58 8.58 -5.38 -0.48
CA VAL A 58 8.49 -5.87 0.92
C VAL A 58 7.06 -5.69 1.45
N SER A 59 6.40 -4.57 1.17
CA SER A 59 5.01 -4.34 1.57
C SER A 59 4.03 -5.29 0.88
N LEU A 60 4.26 -5.63 -0.40
CA LEU A 60 3.46 -6.64 -1.12
C LEU A 60 3.63 -8.02 -0.50
N PHE A 61 4.87 -8.41 -0.19
CA PHE A 61 5.16 -9.68 0.48
C PHE A 61 4.55 -9.73 1.88
N LEU A 62 4.70 -8.66 2.68
CA LEU A 62 4.11 -8.54 4.01
C LEU A 62 2.59 -8.65 3.94
N LYS A 63 1.94 -7.91 3.03
CA LYS A 63 0.51 -8.03 2.79
C LYS A 63 0.12 -9.47 2.46
N GLY A 64 0.81 -10.12 1.52
CA GLY A 64 0.49 -11.47 1.07
C GLY A 64 0.62 -12.51 2.19
N THR A 65 1.71 -12.44 2.95
CA THR A 65 1.95 -13.31 4.11
C THR A 65 0.93 -13.08 5.22
N LEU A 66 0.64 -11.83 5.58
CA LEU A 66 -0.40 -11.51 6.57
C LEU A 66 -1.78 -11.97 6.11
N HIS A 67 -2.13 -11.74 4.85
CA HIS A 67 -3.41 -12.18 4.30
C HIS A 67 -3.53 -13.72 4.35
N PHE A 68 -2.47 -14.46 4.00
CA PHE A 68 -2.45 -15.91 4.09
C PHE A 68 -2.64 -16.42 5.54
N ILE A 69 -1.89 -15.84 6.49
CA ILE A 69 -1.98 -16.22 7.91
C ILE A 69 -3.38 -15.89 8.47
N LEU A 70 -3.86 -14.67 8.26
CA LEU A 70 -5.12 -14.18 8.83
C LEU A 70 -6.35 -14.79 8.16
N SER A 71 -6.27 -15.20 6.90
CA SER A 71 -7.34 -15.97 6.25
C SER A 71 -7.38 -17.43 6.71
N SER A 72 -6.23 -18.01 7.07
CA SER A 72 -6.16 -19.39 7.58
C SER A 72 -6.63 -19.50 9.03
N ILE A 73 -6.42 -18.46 9.85
CA ILE A 73 -6.78 -18.42 11.27
C ILE A 73 -7.64 -17.17 11.52
N PRO A 74 -8.93 -17.20 11.17
CA PRO A 74 -9.81 -16.04 11.38
C PRO A 74 -10.01 -15.80 12.88
N MET A 75 -9.81 -14.56 13.31
CA MET A 75 -9.95 -14.15 14.73
C MET A 75 -11.41 -13.93 15.13
N ILE A 76 -12.32 -13.85 14.16
CA ILE A 76 -13.76 -13.69 14.37
C ILE A 76 -14.53 -14.69 13.51
N SER A 77 -15.74 -15.07 13.96
CA SER A 77 -16.60 -16.02 13.26
C SER A 77 -17.30 -15.42 12.04
N ASP A 78 -17.51 -14.10 12.02
CA ASP A 78 -18.13 -13.40 10.91
C ASP A 78 -17.14 -13.27 9.74
N SER A 79 -17.30 -14.13 8.73
CA SER A 79 -16.44 -14.18 7.56
C SER A 79 -16.57 -12.94 6.66
N ILE A 80 -17.75 -12.31 6.61
CA ILE A 80 -17.98 -11.13 5.77
C ILE A 80 -17.25 -9.93 6.39
N LEU A 81 -17.44 -9.73 7.69
CA LEU A 81 -16.75 -8.66 8.43
C LEU A 81 -15.24 -8.86 8.41
N TRP A 82 -14.77 -10.10 8.56
CA TRP A 82 -13.34 -10.42 8.55
C TRP A 82 -12.68 -10.13 7.20
N ASN A 83 -13.29 -10.59 6.11
CA ASN A 83 -12.76 -10.31 4.77
C ASN A 83 -12.79 -8.81 4.44
N SER A 84 -13.81 -8.09 4.90
CA SER A 84 -13.88 -6.63 4.77
C SER A 84 -12.74 -5.96 5.55
N PHE A 85 -12.48 -6.40 6.79
CA PHE A 85 -11.35 -5.92 7.58
C PHE A 85 -10.00 -6.19 6.91
N LEU A 86 -9.78 -7.41 6.40
CA LEU A 86 -8.57 -7.77 5.66
C LEU A 86 -8.43 -7.00 4.33
N PHE A 87 -9.50 -6.41 3.82
CA PHE A 87 -9.40 -5.49 2.70
C PHE A 87 -8.99 -4.07 3.18
N TYR A 88 -9.54 -3.58 4.29
CA TYR A 88 -9.33 -2.20 4.72
C TYR A 88 -8.10 -1.96 5.61
N TYR A 89 -7.58 -2.96 6.30
CA TYR A 89 -6.50 -2.75 7.27
C TYR A 89 -5.19 -2.25 6.65
N PHE A 90 -4.47 -1.42 7.40
CA PHE A 90 -3.28 -0.69 6.95
C PHE A 90 -2.23 -1.50 6.16
N PRO A 91 -1.77 -2.70 6.60
CA PRO A 91 -0.82 -3.50 5.81
C PRO A 91 -1.27 -3.81 4.38
N ASN A 92 -2.58 -3.93 4.11
CA ASN A 92 -3.09 -4.15 2.75
C ASN A 92 -3.08 -2.88 1.90
N GLN A 93 -3.07 -1.70 2.53
CA GLN A 93 -3.09 -0.38 1.89
C GLN A 93 -1.71 0.26 1.80
N LEU A 94 -0.75 -0.15 2.64
CA LEU A 94 0.63 0.32 2.63
C LEU A 94 1.30 0.33 1.23
N PRO A 95 1.12 -0.69 0.35
CA PRO A 95 1.67 -0.62 -1.00
C PRO A 95 1.20 0.59 -1.80
N VAL A 96 -0.05 1.05 -1.60
CA VAL A 96 -0.60 2.23 -2.28
C VAL A 96 0.05 3.51 -1.79
N PHE A 97 0.32 3.64 -0.48
CA PHE A 97 1.10 4.77 0.05
C PHE A 97 2.52 4.79 -0.52
N LEU A 98 3.14 3.62 -0.66
CA LEU A 98 4.47 3.51 -1.26
C LEU A 98 4.48 3.82 -2.77
N CYS A 99 3.37 3.65 -3.49
CA CYS A 99 3.23 4.20 -4.84
C CYS A 99 3.42 5.72 -4.85
N GLY A 100 2.89 6.44 -3.85
CA GLY A 100 3.13 7.88 -3.69
C GLY A 100 4.60 8.23 -3.46
N VAL A 101 5.30 7.42 -2.66
CA VAL A 101 6.75 7.58 -2.43
C VAL A 101 7.55 7.31 -3.71
N ILE A 102 7.19 6.28 -4.48
CA ILE A 102 7.79 6.00 -5.79
C ILE A 102 7.59 7.19 -6.73
N LEU A 103 6.37 7.74 -6.80
CA LEU A 103 6.07 8.91 -7.62
C LEU A 103 6.92 10.13 -7.24
N PHE A 104 7.11 10.37 -5.94
CA PHE A 104 8.00 11.43 -5.46
C PHE A 104 9.41 11.30 -6.06
N PHE A 105 10.03 10.11 -5.99
CA PHE A 105 11.36 9.92 -6.56
C PHE A 105 11.36 10.06 -8.09
N LEU A 106 10.33 9.58 -8.80
CA LEU A 106 10.23 9.71 -10.25
C LEU A 106 10.16 11.18 -10.71
N ILE A 107 9.48 12.04 -9.95
CA ILE A 107 9.32 13.47 -10.31
C ILE A 107 10.54 14.29 -9.91
N PHE A 108 11.04 14.10 -8.69
CA PHE A 108 12.02 15.02 -8.08
C PHE A 108 13.48 14.56 -8.20
N THR A 109 13.74 13.33 -8.64
CA THR A 109 15.12 12.85 -8.85
C THR A 109 15.57 13.13 -10.29
N PRO A 110 16.75 13.74 -10.51
CA PRO A 110 17.32 13.91 -11.84
C PRO A 110 17.40 12.57 -12.60
N LYS A 111 17.12 12.58 -13.91
CA LYS A 111 17.05 11.36 -14.72
C LYS A 111 18.36 10.58 -14.73
N GLU A 112 19.49 11.26 -14.62
CA GLU A 112 20.83 10.67 -14.57
C GLU A 112 21.08 9.90 -13.26
N GLN A 113 20.34 10.24 -12.20
CA GLN A 113 20.40 9.63 -10.88
C GLN A 113 19.31 8.56 -10.69
N LEU A 114 18.29 8.54 -11.54
CA LEU A 114 17.27 7.50 -11.60
C LEU A 114 17.87 6.19 -12.13
N LYS A 115 18.55 5.47 -11.25
CA LYS A 115 19.05 4.13 -11.50
C LYS A 115 18.12 3.15 -10.80
N ILE A 116 17.51 2.27 -11.58
CA ILE A 116 16.72 1.14 -11.07
C ILE A 116 17.59 -0.11 -11.19
N SER A 117 17.75 -0.83 -10.09
CA SER A 117 18.54 -2.04 -10.04
C SER A 117 17.96 -3.14 -10.96
N PRO A 118 18.81 -3.94 -11.64
CA PRO A 118 18.34 -5.05 -12.48
C PRO A 118 17.48 -6.07 -11.73
N ILE A 119 17.72 -6.24 -10.43
CA ILE A 119 16.94 -7.16 -9.57
C ILE A 119 15.49 -6.68 -9.45
N VAL A 120 15.27 -5.38 -9.25
CA VAL A 120 13.92 -4.81 -9.21
C VAL A 120 13.20 -5.01 -10.54
N LEU A 121 13.87 -4.78 -11.66
CA LEU A 121 13.31 -5.03 -13.00
C LEU A 121 12.97 -6.50 -13.22
N LEU A 122 13.82 -7.42 -12.74
CA LEU A 122 13.57 -8.86 -12.79
C LEU A 122 12.32 -9.22 -11.99
N ILE A 123 12.16 -8.70 -10.77
CA ILE A 123 10.96 -8.94 -9.94
C ILE A 123 9.69 -8.46 -10.65
N ILE A 124 9.71 -7.26 -11.23
CA ILE A 124 8.58 -6.73 -12.01
C ILE A 124 8.23 -7.67 -13.16
N SER A 125 9.24 -8.08 -13.93
CA SER A 125 9.08 -9.00 -15.06
C SER A 125 8.46 -10.34 -14.63
N LEU A 126 8.97 -10.93 -13.54
CA LEU A 126 8.44 -12.19 -13.02
C LEU A 126 6.99 -12.08 -12.55
N ILE A 127 6.61 -10.98 -11.91
CA ILE A 127 5.22 -10.73 -11.51
C ILE A 127 4.30 -10.65 -12.74
N ILE A 128 4.70 -9.89 -13.76
CA ILE A 128 3.93 -9.75 -15.00
C ILE A 128 3.79 -11.11 -15.70
N LEU A 129 4.89 -11.86 -15.82
CA LEU A 129 4.88 -13.19 -16.45
C LEU A 129 3.96 -14.17 -15.69
N PHE A 130 4.01 -14.15 -14.36
CA PHE A 130 3.13 -14.99 -13.54
C PHE A 130 1.66 -14.64 -13.75
N ASP A 131 1.32 -13.35 -13.74
CA ASP A 131 -0.06 -12.88 -13.94
C ASP A 131 -0.59 -13.31 -15.32
N LEU A 132 0.25 -13.20 -16.37
CA LEU A 132 -0.10 -13.63 -17.73
C LEU A 132 -0.27 -15.15 -17.85
N CYS A 133 0.61 -15.93 -17.22
CA CYS A 133 0.57 -17.39 -17.27
C CYS A 133 -0.62 -17.98 -16.50
N THR A 134 -0.93 -17.43 -15.32
CA THR A 134 -1.96 -17.99 -14.42
C THR A 134 -3.35 -17.38 -14.63
N LYS A 135 -3.44 -16.22 -15.31
CA LYS A 135 -4.64 -15.39 -15.40
C LYS A 135 -5.22 -14.99 -14.03
N LYS A 136 -4.42 -15.11 -12.96
CA LYS A 136 -4.78 -14.72 -11.59
C LYS A 136 -3.87 -13.57 -11.17
N PRO A 137 -4.41 -12.36 -10.98
CA PRO A 137 -3.59 -11.22 -10.62
C PRO A 137 -3.01 -11.42 -9.20
N ILE A 138 -1.69 -11.37 -9.08
CA ILE A 138 -1.00 -11.31 -7.78
C ILE A 138 -1.34 -9.98 -7.09
N ILE A 139 -1.36 -8.91 -7.87
CA ILE A 139 -1.58 -7.55 -7.39
C ILE A 139 -3.08 -7.25 -7.39
N PHE A 140 -3.61 -6.88 -6.22
CA PHE A 140 -5.02 -6.50 -6.06
C PHE A 140 -5.33 -5.20 -6.79
N TYR A 141 -6.60 -5.05 -7.22
CA TYR A 141 -7.05 -3.93 -8.06
C TYR A 141 -6.73 -2.54 -7.49
N HIS A 142 -6.82 -2.34 -6.17
CA HIS A 142 -6.53 -1.03 -5.56
C HIS A 142 -5.05 -0.63 -5.70
N ILE A 143 -4.15 -1.61 -5.71
CA ILE A 143 -2.71 -1.38 -5.95
C ILE A 143 -2.46 -1.13 -7.44
N GLN A 144 -3.21 -1.80 -8.33
CA GLN A 144 -3.17 -1.51 -9.77
C GLN A 144 -3.60 -0.06 -10.06
N PHE A 145 -4.65 0.42 -9.39
CA PHE A 145 -5.02 1.84 -9.43
C PHE A 145 -3.91 2.74 -8.91
N GLY A 146 -3.28 2.39 -7.78
CA GLY A 146 -2.10 3.12 -7.27
C GLY A 146 -0.99 3.25 -8.30
N LEU A 147 -0.62 2.15 -8.96
CA LEU A 147 0.39 2.14 -10.04
C LEU A 147 -0.06 2.95 -11.27
N ALA A 148 -1.33 2.86 -11.66
CA ALA A 148 -1.87 3.68 -12.73
C ALA A 148 -1.80 5.18 -12.40
N PHE A 149 -2.09 5.56 -11.15
CA PHE A 149 -1.93 6.93 -10.67
C PHE A 149 -0.48 7.39 -10.64
N VAL A 150 0.49 6.51 -10.37
CA VAL A 150 1.92 6.82 -10.51
C VAL A 150 2.26 7.17 -11.95
N LEU A 151 1.84 6.35 -12.91
CA LEU A 151 2.08 6.62 -14.33
C LEU A 151 1.42 7.93 -14.77
N MET A 152 0.16 8.13 -14.40
CA MET A 152 -0.58 9.35 -14.70
C MET A 152 0.08 10.59 -14.08
N GLY A 153 0.41 10.54 -12.80
CA GLY A 153 1.07 11.63 -12.09
C GLY A 153 2.45 11.98 -12.68
N TYR A 154 3.22 10.95 -13.04
CA TYR A 154 4.50 11.15 -13.71
C TYR A 154 4.32 11.77 -15.10
N MET A 155 3.36 11.29 -15.90
CA MET A 155 3.03 11.88 -17.21
C MET A 155 2.65 13.36 -17.11
N LEU A 156 1.83 13.72 -16.13
CA LEU A 156 1.44 15.12 -15.88
C LEU A 156 2.65 15.99 -15.48
N SER A 157 3.61 15.42 -14.75
CA SER A 157 4.83 16.15 -14.36
C SER A 157 5.76 16.50 -15.54
N LEU A 158 5.69 15.76 -16.66
CA LEU A 158 6.53 16.00 -17.84
C LEU A 158 6.13 17.25 -18.63
N LYS A 159 4.88 17.71 -18.49
CA LYS A 159 4.37 18.93 -19.10
C LYS A 159 3.57 19.71 -18.06
N PRO A 160 4.23 20.40 -17.12
CA PRO A 160 3.52 21.27 -16.20
C PRO A 160 2.73 22.30 -17.03
N TYR A 161 1.45 22.50 -16.71
CA TYR A 161 0.65 23.55 -17.33
C TYR A 161 1.36 24.90 -17.07
N SER A 162 2.02 25.41 -18.11
CA SER A 162 2.66 26.72 -18.17
C SER A 162 1.63 27.80 -18.48
#